data_AF-A0A2S0DFG2-F1
#
_entry.id   AF-A0A2S0DFG2-F1
#
_cell.length_a   1.000
_cell.length_b   1.000
_cell.length_c   1.000
_cell.angle_alpha   90.00
_cell.angle_beta   90.00
_cell.angle_gamma   90.00
#
_symmetry.space_group_name_H-M   'P 1'
#
loop_
_entity.id
_entity.type
_entity.pdbx_description
1 polymer ?
#
loop_
_entity_poly.entity_id
_entity_poly.type
_entity_poly.pdbx_seq_one_letter_code
_entity_poly.pdbx_strand_id
1 'polypeptide(L)'
;QVQLQQSGAELAKPGASVILSCKASDYTFTRYWMNWVRQRPGQGLECIGYIDPGNGYTKYNQKFKDKATMTADKSSSTAYLQLRSLTYEDSAVYYCASGYVAFHYWGQGTTLTVSS
;
A
#
# COMPACT_ATOMS: atom_id res chain seq x y z
N GLN A 1 -0.91 16.12 14.07
CA GLN A 1 0.08 15.72 13.05
C GLN A 1 -0.52 14.58 12.25
N VAL A 2 -0.48 14.62 10.91
CA VAL A 2 -1.01 13.54 10.07
C VAL A 2 -0.15 12.30 10.27
N GLN A 3 -0.79 11.18 10.61
CA GLN A 3 -0.15 9.87 10.78
C GLN A 3 -0.80 8.86 9.85
N LEU A 4 0.01 7.98 9.29
CA LEU A 4 -0.44 6.84 8.48
C LEU A 4 -0.16 5.57 9.27
N GLN A 5 -1.22 4.91 9.73
CA GLN A 5 -1.12 3.68 10.50
C GLN A 5 -1.38 2.49 9.58
N GLN A 6 -0.35 1.70 9.29
CA GLN A 6 -0.52 0.46 8.51
C GLN A 6 -0.86 -0.76 9.38
N SER A 7 -1.40 -1.80 8.74
CA SER A 7 -1.55 -3.12 9.33
C SER A 7 -0.22 -3.71 9.79
N GLY A 8 -0.29 -4.66 10.73
CA GLY A 8 0.87 -5.39 11.23
C GLY A 8 1.50 -6.29 10.17
N ALA A 9 2.56 -7.00 10.55
CA ALA A 9 3.23 -7.94 9.68
C ALA A 9 2.31 -9.09 9.26
N GLU A 10 2.42 -9.50 8.00
CA GLU A 10 1.61 -10.55 7.39
C GLU A 10 2.50 -11.72 6.95
N LEU A 11 2.04 -12.93 7.22
CA LEU A 11 2.68 -14.17 6.77
C LEU A 11 1.71 -14.90 5.83
N ALA A 12 2.15 -15.18 4.61
CA ALA A 12 1.33 -15.81 3.59
C ALA A 12 2.07 -16.95 2.89
N LYS A 13 1.31 -17.89 2.32
CA LYS A 13 1.84 -18.94 1.46
C LYS A 13 1.89 -18.51 0.00
N PRO A 14 2.79 -19.07 -0.82
CA PRO A 14 2.73 -18.89 -2.27
C PRO A 14 1.34 -19.22 -2.83
N GLY A 15 0.87 -18.41 -3.78
CA GLY A 15 -0.46 -18.51 -4.40
C GLY A 15 -1.59 -17.81 -3.62
N ALA A 16 -1.39 -17.50 -2.33
CA ALA A 16 -2.38 -16.79 -1.52
C ALA A 16 -2.54 -15.32 -1.95
N SER A 17 -3.52 -14.65 -1.36
CA SER A 17 -3.71 -13.20 -1.47
C SER A 17 -3.72 -12.57 -0.08
N VAL A 18 -3.25 -11.33 0.03
CA VAL A 18 -3.27 -10.53 1.27
C VAL A 18 -3.88 -9.16 1.00
N ILE A 19 -4.44 -8.55 2.04
CA ILE A 19 -4.92 -7.17 2.01
C ILE A 19 -4.18 -6.40 3.08
N LEU A 20 -3.38 -5.43 2.66
CA LEU A 20 -2.71 -4.50 3.56
C LEU A 20 -3.58 -3.26 3.73
N SER A 21 -3.65 -2.70 4.93
CA SER A 21 -4.41 -1.49 5.20
C SER A 21 -3.51 -0.33 5.62
N CYS A 22 -3.94 0.89 5.33
CA CYS A 22 -3.29 2.13 5.74
C CYS A 22 -4.36 3.16 6.12
N LYS A 23 -4.48 3.45 7.42
CA LYS A 23 -5.44 4.40 7.97
C LYS A 23 -4.79 5.76 8.19
N ALA A 24 -5.41 6.81 7.66
CA ALA A 24 -5.00 8.19 7.94
C ALA A 24 -5.68 8.70 9.22
N SER A 25 -4.93 9.42 10.05
CA SER A 25 -5.43 9.97 11.32
C SER A 25 -6.32 11.21 11.17
N ASP A 26 -6.39 11.82 9.99
CA ASP A 26 -7.03 13.12 9.76
C ASP A 26 -7.94 13.13 8.50
N TYR A 27 -8.93 14.02 8.49
CA TYR A 27 -9.99 14.14 7.48
C TYR A 27 -9.49 14.57 6.10
N THR A 28 -8.20 14.90 5.96
CA THR A 28 -7.60 15.23 4.66
C THR A 28 -7.36 14.01 3.77
N PHE A 29 -7.70 12.79 4.21
CA PHE A 29 -7.55 11.55 3.45
C PHE A 29 -8.09 11.61 2.02
N THR A 30 -9.24 12.25 1.81
CA THR A 30 -9.88 12.39 0.48
C THR A 30 -9.29 13.50 -0.38
N ARG A 31 -8.38 14.32 0.15
CA ARG A 31 -7.75 15.44 -0.57
C ARG A 31 -6.37 15.10 -1.14
N TYR A 32 -5.81 13.96 -0.77
CA TYR A 32 -4.47 13.55 -1.17
C TYR A 32 -4.48 12.16 -1.77
N TRP A 33 -3.58 11.93 -2.72
CA TRP A 33 -3.37 10.57 -3.23
C TRP A 33 -2.70 9.72 -2.16
N MET A 34 -3.11 8.45 -2.11
CA MET A 34 -2.43 7.42 -1.34
C MET A 34 -1.59 6.59 -2.28
N ASN A 35 -0.28 6.59 -2.05
CA ASN A 35 0.71 5.88 -2.84
C ASN A 35 1.11 4.61 -2.11
N TRP A 36 1.38 3.57 -2.87
CA TRP A 36 1.88 2.30 -2.36
C TRP A 36 3.26 2.02 -2.94
N VAL A 37 4.19 1.66 -2.06
CA VAL A 37 5.61 1.47 -2.39
C VAL A 37 6.09 0.17 -1.76
N ARG A 38 6.87 -0.61 -2.50
CA ARG A 38 7.52 -1.83 -2.02
C ARG A 38 9.01 -1.61 -1.85
N GLN A 39 9.59 -2.13 -0.77
CA GLN A 39 11.03 -2.21 -0.56
C GLN A 39 11.45 -3.65 -0.28
N ARG A 40 12.26 -4.21 -1.18
CA ARG A 40 12.89 -5.52 -0.97
C ARG A 40 14.21 -5.36 -0.20
N PRO A 41 14.64 -6.36 0.59
CA PRO A 41 15.94 -6.32 1.26
C PRO A 41 17.07 -6.05 0.26
N GLY A 42 17.90 -5.04 0.55
CA GLY A 42 19.01 -4.64 -0.31
C GLY A 42 18.63 -3.95 -1.63
N GLN A 43 17.34 -3.63 -1.85
CA GLN A 43 16.86 -2.93 -3.05
C GLN A 43 16.29 -1.55 -2.71
N GLY A 44 16.22 -0.70 -3.73
CA GLY A 44 15.56 0.60 -3.65
C GLY A 44 14.03 0.50 -3.54
N LEU A 45 13.39 1.65 -3.40
CA LEU A 45 11.94 1.78 -3.36
C LEU A 45 11.32 1.55 -4.75
N GLU A 46 10.38 0.62 -4.85
CA GLU A 46 9.61 0.33 -6.07
C GLU A 46 8.18 0.85 -5.92
N CYS A 47 7.79 1.84 -6.73
CA CYS A 47 6.41 2.34 -6.73
C CYS A 47 5.46 1.31 -7.35
N ILE A 48 4.39 0.96 -6.60
CA ILE A 48 3.32 0.06 -7.05
C ILE A 48 2.26 0.86 -7.81
N GLY A 49 1.92 2.04 -7.30
CA GLY A 49 0.88 2.89 -7.85
C GLY A 49 0.29 3.81 -6.80
N TYR A 50 -0.81 4.47 -7.15
CA TYR A 50 -1.56 5.31 -6.24
C TYR A 50 -3.08 5.24 -6.49
N ILE A 51 -3.82 5.61 -5.45
CA ILE A 51 -5.26 5.80 -5.48
C ILE A 51 -5.61 7.22 -5.01
N ASP A 52 -6.57 7.85 -5.68
CA ASP A 52 -7.27 9.03 -5.19
C ASP A 52 -8.46 8.57 -4.33
N PRO A 53 -8.41 8.73 -2.99
CA PRO A 53 -9.49 8.28 -2.12
C PRO A 53 -10.79 9.08 -2.30
N GLY A 54 -10.73 10.27 -2.92
CA GLY A 54 -11.87 11.14 -3.16
C GLY A 54 -12.81 10.61 -4.25
N ASN A 55 -12.28 9.97 -5.29
CA ASN A 55 -13.07 9.47 -6.43
C ASN A 55 -12.79 8.00 -6.81
N GLY A 56 -11.80 7.35 -6.18
CA GLY A 56 -11.42 5.97 -6.45
C GLY A 56 -10.54 5.79 -7.69
N TYR A 57 -10.08 6.87 -8.33
CA TYR A 57 -9.16 6.79 -9.46
C TYR A 57 -7.86 6.11 -9.04
N THR A 58 -7.41 5.12 -9.82
CA THR A 58 -6.17 4.39 -9.56
C THR A 58 -5.23 4.46 -10.75
N LYS A 59 -3.93 4.53 -10.48
CA LYS A 59 -2.88 4.37 -11.48
C LYS A 59 -1.85 3.39 -10.97
N TYR A 60 -1.55 2.38 -11.77
CA TYR A 60 -0.61 1.32 -11.45
C TYR A 60 0.69 1.49 -12.23
N ASN A 61 1.79 1.10 -11.62
CA ASN A 61 3.00 0.75 -12.35
C ASN A 61 2.75 -0.56 -13.13
N GLN A 62 3.22 -0.62 -14.38
CA GLN A 62 3.01 -1.75 -15.28
C GLN A 62 3.43 -3.09 -14.65
N LYS A 63 4.49 -3.11 -13.82
CA LYS A 63 4.95 -4.32 -13.11
C LYS A 63 3.91 -4.91 -12.14
N PHE A 64 3.00 -4.09 -11.63
CA PHE A 64 2.06 -4.46 -10.57
C PHE A 64 0.61 -4.47 -11.01
N LYS A 65 0.30 -4.05 -12.24
CA LYS A 65 -1.06 -3.91 -12.76
C LYS A 65 -1.89 -5.19 -12.63
N ASP A 66 -1.26 -6.34 -12.83
CA ASP A 66 -1.92 -7.64 -12.74
C ASP A 66 -1.76 -8.33 -11.38
N LYS A 67 -1.12 -7.66 -10.41
CA LYS A 67 -0.78 -8.19 -9.08
C LYS A 67 -1.47 -7.44 -7.95
N ALA A 68 -1.68 -6.14 -8.13
CA ALA A 68 -2.18 -5.23 -7.11
C ALA A 68 -3.58 -4.72 -7.47
N THR A 69 -4.44 -4.64 -6.45
CA THR A 69 -5.69 -3.89 -6.50
C THR A 69 -5.69 -2.88 -5.36
N MET A 70 -5.90 -1.60 -5.67
CA MET A 70 -6.01 -0.55 -4.66
C MET A 70 -7.47 -0.14 -4.48
N THR A 71 -7.91 0.00 -3.23
CA THR A 71 -9.23 0.53 -2.87
C THR A 71 -9.11 1.51 -1.71
N ALA A 72 -10.16 2.29 -1.46
CA ALA A 72 -10.22 3.21 -0.34
C ALA A 72 -11.63 3.28 0.24
N ASP A 73 -11.71 3.34 1.57
CA ASP A 73 -12.93 3.58 2.33
C ASP A 73 -12.84 4.97 2.96
N LYS A 74 -13.73 5.86 2.50
CA LYS A 74 -13.83 7.25 2.97
C LYS A 74 -14.31 7.34 4.40
N SER A 75 -15.18 6.42 4.83
CA SER A 75 -15.81 6.46 6.16
C SER A 75 -14.81 6.18 7.27
N SER A 76 -13.91 5.22 7.04
CA SER A 76 -12.84 4.87 7.97
C SER A 76 -11.52 5.60 7.71
N SER A 77 -11.43 6.39 6.63
CA SER A 77 -10.20 7.02 6.15
C SER A 77 -9.06 6.01 5.92
N THR A 78 -9.40 4.87 5.34
CA THR A 78 -8.48 3.74 5.15
C THR A 78 -8.30 3.41 3.67
N ALA A 79 -7.06 3.34 3.23
CA ALA A 79 -6.70 2.80 1.93
C ALA A 79 -6.25 1.34 2.07
N TYR A 80 -6.50 0.55 1.04
CA TYR A 80 -6.16 -0.87 1.01
C TYR A 80 -5.36 -1.21 -0.24
N LEU A 81 -4.42 -2.12 -0.07
CA LEU A 81 -3.66 -2.76 -1.15
C LEU A 81 -3.88 -4.27 -1.05
N GLN A 82 -4.61 -4.82 -2.01
CA GLN A 82 -4.71 -6.26 -2.17
C GLN A 82 -3.60 -6.74 -3.12
N LEU A 83 -2.82 -7.71 -2.67
CA LEU A 83 -1.84 -8.42 -3.49
C LEU A 83 -2.32 -9.84 -3.74
N ARG A 84 -2.38 -10.25 -5.01
CA ARG A 84 -2.88 -11.57 -5.41
C ARG A 84 -1.77 -12.48 -5.92
N SER A 85 -2.02 -13.79 -5.85
CA SER A 85 -1.16 -14.84 -6.40
C SER A 85 0.29 -14.66 -5.97
N LEU A 86 0.50 -14.56 -4.66
CA LEU A 86 1.80 -14.23 -4.07
C LEU A 86 2.89 -15.24 -4.46
N THR A 87 4.11 -14.74 -4.67
CA THR A 87 5.32 -15.53 -4.88
C THR A 87 6.35 -15.15 -3.83
N TYR A 88 7.42 -15.95 -3.69
CA TYR A 88 8.51 -15.63 -2.76
C TYR A 88 9.10 -14.23 -2.98
N GLU A 89 9.10 -13.75 -4.23
CA GLU A 89 9.60 -12.41 -4.61
C GLU A 89 8.74 -11.25 -4.09
N ASP A 90 7.52 -11.52 -3.63
CA ASP A 90 6.67 -10.50 -3.00
C ASP A 90 7.04 -10.26 -1.53
N SER A 91 7.96 -11.05 -0.96
CA SER A 91 8.46 -10.79 0.40
C SER A 91 9.21 -9.46 0.45
N ALA A 92 8.66 -8.50 1.19
CA ALA A 92 9.13 -7.12 1.21
C ALA A 92 8.47 -6.33 2.35
N VAL A 93 8.96 -5.12 2.58
CA VAL A 93 8.21 -4.12 3.35
C VAL A 93 7.39 -3.28 2.38
N TYR A 94 6.10 -3.17 2.65
CA TYR A 94 5.15 -2.37 1.88
C TYR A 94 4.81 -1.12 2.67
N TYR A 95 4.96 0.04 2.04
CA TYR A 95 4.69 1.34 2.64
C TYR A 95 3.50 2.00 1.95
N CYS A 96 2.66 2.65 2.73
CA CYS A 96 1.77 3.68 2.21
C CYS A 96 2.40 5.06 2.41
N ALA A 97 2.17 5.96 1.46
CA ALA A 97 2.63 7.33 1.54
C ALA A 97 1.59 8.31 0.98
N SER A 98 1.43 9.47 1.62
CA SER A 98 0.43 10.47 1.25
C SER A 98 1.03 11.88 1.14
N GLY A 99 0.51 12.68 0.20
CA GLY A 99 0.86 14.10 0.07
C GLY A 99 0.32 14.76 -1.21
N TYR A 100 0.43 16.09 -1.28
CA TYR A 100 -0.09 16.93 -2.38
C TYR A 100 0.85 17.03 -3.59
N VAL A 101 2.16 17.13 -3.32
CA VAL A 101 3.23 17.34 -4.33
C VAL A 101 4.42 16.39 -4.12
N ALA A 102 4.69 16.02 -2.86
CA ALA A 102 5.71 15.05 -2.44
C ALA A 102 5.14 14.09 -1.37
N PHE A 103 5.79 12.95 -1.16
CA PHE A 103 5.45 11.96 -0.12
C PHE A 103 5.75 12.50 1.29
N HIS A 104 4.95 13.47 1.76
CA HIS A 104 5.17 14.15 3.04
C HIS A 104 4.90 13.25 4.25
N TYR A 105 4.01 12.26 4.11
CA TYR A 105 3.65 11.35 5.17
C TYR A 105 3.89 9.91 4.74
N TRP A 106 4.58 9.15 5.57
CA TRP A 106 4.86 7.72 5.37
C TRP A 106 4.26 6.92 6.50
N GLY A 107 3.69 5.76 6.15
CA GLY A 107 3.37 4.74 7.14
C GLY A 107 4.63 4.05 7.64
N GLN A 108 4.50 3.34 8.75
CA GLN A 108 5.62 2.63 9.37
C GLN A 108 6.11 1.41 8.56
N GLY A 109 5.35 0.99 7.54
CA GLY A 109 5.61 -0.19 6.75
C GLY A 109 4.94 -1.44 7.32
N THR A 110 4.46 -2.29 6.41
CA THR A 110 3.95 -3.62 6.69
C THR A 110 4.90 -4.63 6.09
N THR A 111 5.49 -5.49 6.94
CA THR A 111 6.33 -6.58 6.45
C THR A 111 5.44 -7.72 5.96
N LEU A 112 5.55 -8.06 4.68
CA LEU A 112 4.95 -9.26 4.11
C LEU A 112 6.04 -10.31 3.93
N THR A 113 5.84 -11.49 4.51
CA THR A 113 6.69 -12.65 4.29
C THR A 113 5.89 -13.73 3.56
N VAL A 114 6.42 -14.20 2.43
CA VAL A 114 5.83 -15.31 1.68
C VAL A 114 6.71 -16.55 1.86
N SER A 115 6.19 -17.57 2.56
CA SER A 115 6.93 -18.80 2.85
C SER A 115 6.01 -20.03 2.89
N SER A 116 6.58 -21.22 2.69
CA SER A 116 5.86 -22.50 2.72
C SER A 116 5.66 -23.05 4.12
#